data_AF-K4NPP8-F1
#
_entry.id   AF-K4NPP8-F1
#
_cell.length_a   1.000
_cell.length_b   1.000
_cell.length_c   1.000
_cell.angle_alpha   90.00
_cell.angle_beta   90.00
_cell.angle_gamma   90.00
#
_symmetry.space_group_name_H-M   'P 1'
#
loop_
_entity.id
_entity.type
_entity.pdbx_description
1 polymer ?
#
loop_
_entity_poly.entity_id
_entity_poly.type
_entity_poly.pdbx_seq_one_letter_code
_entity_poly.pdbx_strand_id
1 'polypeptide(L)'
;VCGAAHARLMWGLDYFGWIRERCARLAARPGGNPVGDPLVRLAEPMHRRFGYDSDEEMFLGQWTVDLMPPGMRLPLDTRSVSLRAVPYQQTSVMPPWLRERPERPRVCLTLGVTGRERFINSGVPLSEVLDMMSGLDVEVVATLNADQLASVGQVPSNVRTVDYVPLNQLLPTCSAIVHHGGAGT
;
A
#
# COMPACT_ATOMS: atom_id res chain seq x y z
N VAL A 1 -3.14 14.36 28.59
CA VAL A 1 -2.43 13.09 28.37
C VAL A 1 -2.31 12.40 29.73
N CYS A 2 -2.71 11.13 29.86
CA CYS A 2 -2.72 10.41 31.14
C CYS A 2 -1.35 9.85 31.55
N GLY A 3 -0.27 10.21 30.83
CA GLY A 3 1.08 9.69 31.05
C GLY A 3 1.26 8.21 30.65
N ALA A 4 0.25 7.59 30.04
CA ALA A 4 0.36 6.23 29.53
C ALA A 4 1.32 6.20 28.33
N ALA A 5 2.13 5.16 28.26
CA ALA A 5 2.97 4.94 27.10
C ALA A 5 2.14 4.57 25.88
N HIS A 6 2.42 5.18 24.73
CA HIS A 6 1.72 4.91 23.47
C HIS A 6 2.67 4.88 22.28
N ALA A 7 2.32 4.01 21.34
CA ALA A 7 3.06 3.78 20.12
C ALA A 7 2.11 3.75 18.93
N ARG A 8 2.63 4.08 17.75
CA ARG A 8 1.90 3.92 16.49
C ARG A 8 2.21 2.56 15.90
N LEU A 9 1.23 1.92 15.28
CA LEU A 9 1.43 0.75 14.42
C LEU A 9 1.28 1.19 12.96
N MET A 10 2.34 1.11 12.19
CA MET A 10 2.33 1.48 10.78
C MET A 10 2.02 0.27 9.91
N TRP A 11 1.04 0.44 9.02
CA TRP A 11 0.67 -0.55 8.00
C TRP A 11 1.32 -0.27 6.64
N GLY A 12 2.22 0.70 6.55
CA GLY A 12 2.90 1.10 5.33
C GLY A 12 3.96 2.16 5.64
N LEU A 13 4.43 2.87 4.61
CA LEU A 13 5.37 3.97 4.80
C LEU A 13 4.81 5.02 5.77
N ASP A 14 5.65 5.48 6.70
CA ASP A 14 5.27 6.49 7.70
C ASP A 14 5.22 7.89 7.09
N TYR A 15 4.21 8.11 6.25
CA TYR A 15 3.94 9.41 5.64
C TYR A 15 3.58 10.48 6.66
N PHE A 16 3.05 10.10 7.83
CA PHE A 16 2.77 11.05 8.90
C PHE A 16 4.06 11.66 9.44
N GLY A 17 5.03 10.84 9.84
CA GLY A 17 6.35 11.31 10.27
C GLY A 17 7.06 12.08 9.16
N TRP A 18 7.03 11.55 7.93
CA TRP A 18 7.71 12.17 6.79
C TRP A 18 7.17 13.56 6.43
N ILE A 19 5.85 13.74 6.40
CA ILE A 19 5.23 15.03 6.13
C ILE A 19 5.58 16.03 7.22
N ARG A 20 5.47 15.64 8.50
CA ARG A 20 5.79 16.52 9.65
C ARG A 20 7.23 17.00 9.60
N GLU A 21 8.20 16.10 9.46
CA GLU A 21 9.60 16.48 9.33
C GLU A 21 9.85 17.38 8.12
N ARG A 22 9.18 17.11 6.98
CA ARG A 22 9.33 17.94 5.78
C ARG A 22 8.75 19.34 5.98
N CYS A 23 7.59 19.46 6.64
CA CYS A 23 7.01 20.75 7.03
C CYS A 23 7.93 21.51 7.98
N ALA A 24 8.45 20.86 9.02
CA ALA A 24 9.40 21.46 9.95
C ALA A 24 10.68 21.94 9.25
N ARG A 25 11.26 21.12 8.38
CA ARG A 25 12.44 21.49 7.56
C ARG A 25 12.16 22.66 6.62
N LEU A 26 10.96 22.75 6.05
CA LEU A 26 10.59 23.87 5.17
C LEU A 26 10.38 25.17 5.96
N ALA A 27 9.73 25.09 7.12
CA ALA A 27 9.51 26.24 8.00
C ALA A 27 10.82 26.81 8.56
N ALA A 28 11.83 25.97 8.80
CA ALA A 28 13.14 26.39 9.28
C ALA A 28 14.03 27.09 8.22
N ARG A 29 13.63 27.14 6.95
CA ARG A 29 14.42 27.78 5.89
C ARG A 29 14.31 29.32 5.95
N PRO A 30 15.38 30.06 5.58
CA PRO A 30 15.29 31.52 5.45
C PRO A 30 14.19 31.92 4.46
N GLY A 31 13.26 32.78 4.89
CA GLY A 31 12.10 33.17 4.08
C GLY A 31 11.06 32.07 3.87
N GLY A 32 11.14 30.96 4.61
CA GLY A 32 10.18 29.88 4.56
C GLY A 32 8.79 30.38 4.98
N ASN A 33 7.84 30.33 4.05
CA ASN A 33 6.43 30.44 4.41
C ASN A 33 6.06 29.14 5.12
N PRO A 34 5.65 29.17 6.42
CA PRO A 34 5.18 27.97 7.07
C PRO A 34 3.84 27.62 6.41
N VAL A 35 3.88 26.75 5.40
CA VAL A 35 2.70 25.92 5.12
C VAL A 35 2.52 25.12 6.41
N GLY A 36 1.68 25.66 7.29
CA GLY A 36 1.46 25.10 8.61
C GLY A 36 1.15 23.62 8.45
N ASP A 37 1.76 22.81 9.31
CA ASP A 37 1.64 21.37 9.25
C ASP A 37 0.16 20.97 9.12
N PRO A 38 -0.24 20.37 7.98
CA PRO A 38 -1.64 20.09 7.71
C PRO A 38 -2.24 19.11 8.74
N LEU A 39 -1.42 18.24 9.33
CA LEU A 39 -1.86 17.33 10.37
C LEU A 39 -2.16 18.07 11.67
N VAL A 40 -1.32 19.05 12.04
CA VAL A 40 -1.58 19.93 13.20
C VAL A 40 -2.86 20.71 12.97
N ARG A 41 -2.99 21.37 11.81
CA ARG A 41 -4.19 22.16 11.47
C ARG A 41 -5.48 21.34 11.54
N LEU A 42 -5.41 20.06 11.16
CA LEU A 42 -6.56 19.16 11.20
C LEU A 42 -6.89 18.68 12.63
N ALA A 43 -5.89 18.32 13.43
CA ALA A 43 -6.09 17.70 14.73
C ALA A 43 -6.23 18.70 15.89
N GLU A 44 -5.65 19.89 15.77
CA GLU A 44 -5.62 20.89 16.84
C GLU A 44 -7.01 21.29 17.37
N PRO A 45 -8.04 21.50 16.53
CA PRO A 45 -9.40 21.75 17.05
C PRO A 45 -9.93 20.61 17.92
N MET A 46 -9.58 19.36 17.59
CA MET A 46 -9.95 18.19 18.38
C MET A 46 -9.20 18.16 19.71
N HIS A 47 -7.88 18.36 19.70
CA HIS A 47 -7.08 18.39 20.93
C HIS A 47 -7.56 19.48 21.89
N ARG A 48 -7.76 20.72 21.39
CA ARG A 48 -8.25 21.84 22.21
C ARG A 48 -9.64 21.59 22.79
N ARG A 49 -10.53 20.93 22.04
CA ARG A 49 -11.86 20.53 22.54
C ARG A 49 -11.78 19.66 23.80
N PHE A 50 -10.71 18.89 23.96
CA PHE A 50 -10.45 18.05 25.14
C PHE A 50 -9.47 18.69 26.14
N GLY A 51 -9.14 19.98 25.99
CA GLY A 51 -8.26 20.71 26.90
C GLY A 51 -6.78 20.43 26.72
N TYR A 52 -6.36 20.04 25.50
CA TYR A 52 -4.97 19.72 25.18
C TYR A 52 -4.43 20.59 24.04
N ASP A 53 -3.16 20.98 24.17
CA ASP A 53 -2.38 21.53 23.06
C ASP A 53 -1.82 20.40 22.21
N SER A 54 -1.64 20.65 20.92
CA SER A 54 -1.01 19.70 20.01
C SER A 54 0.51 19.66 20.25
N ASP A 55 1.04 18.52 20.64
CA ASP A 55 2.49 18.26 20.70
C ASP A 55 2.90 17.18 19.69
N GLU A 56 4.22 16.99 19.53
CA GLU A 56 4.77 16.00 18.60
C GLU A 56 4.41 14.56 18.99
N GLU A 57 4.38 14.26 20.29
CA GLU A 57 4.10 12.92 20.82
C GLU A 57 2.65 12.48 20.53
N MET A 58 1.71 13.41 20.44
CA MET A 58 0.33 13.13 20.01
C MET A 58 0.26 12.63 18.55
N PHE A 59 1.17 13.07 17.68
CA PHE A 59 1.17 12.67 16.27
C PHE A 59 2.10 11.50 15.98
N LEU A 60 3.24 11.43 16.67
CA LEU A 60 4.31 10.47 16.38
C LEU A 60 4.39 9.33 17.38
N GLY A 61 3.72 9.44 18.52
CA GLY A 61 3.89 8.51 19.62
C GLY A 61 5.30 8.57 20.22
N GLN A 62 5.53 7.73 21.22
CA GLN A 62 6.85 7.59 21.83
C GLN A 62 7.78 6.68 21.02
N TRP A 63 7.19 5.79 20.21
CA TRP A 63 7.86 5.01 19.19
C TRP A 63 6.85 4.51 18.15
N THR A 64 7.39 4.05 17.02
CA THR A 64 6.66 3.43 15.93
C THR A 64 6.93 1.94 15.89
N VAL A 65 5.89 1.11 15.80
CA VAL A 65 6.00 -0.29 15.39
C VAL A 65 5.83 -0.34 13.88
N ASP A 66 6.87 -0.73 13.17
CA ASP A 66 6.94 -0.67 11.71
C ASP A 66 6.98 -2.08 11.10
N LEU A 67 6.00 -2.34 10.24
CA LEU A 67 5.84 -3.59 9.49
C LEU A 67 6.69 -3.64 8.22
N MET A 68 7.21 -2.50 7.76
CA MET A 68 8.02 -2.41 6.54
C MET A 68 9.39 -3.06 6.75
N PRO A 69 9.93 -3.76 5.73
CA PRO A 69 11.33 -4.15 5.72
C PRO A 69 12.24 -2.92 5.92
N PRO A 70 13.32 -3.00 6.72
CA PRO A 70 14.15 -1.83 7.04
C PRO A 70 14.63 -1.04 5.83
N GLY A 71 14.96 -1.70 4.71
CA GLY A 71 15.42 -1.04 3.48
C GLY A 71 14.34 -0.29 2.70
N MET A 72 13.06 -0.45 3.04
CA MET A 72 11.95 0.27 2.42
C MET A 72 11.43 1.44 3.28
N ARG A 73 11.95 1.62 4.50
CA ARG A 73 11.47 2.66 5.41
C ARG A 73 11.90 4.05 4.96
N LEU A 74 11.08 5.04 5.30
CA LEU A 74 11.47 6.44 5.16
C LEU A 74 12.54 6.77 6.22
N PRO A 75 13.55 7.59 5.89
CA PRO A 75 14.61 7.96 6.83
C PRO A 75 14.07 9.01 7.80
N LEU A 76 13.43 8.55 8.88
CA LEU A 76 12.82 9.39 9.91
C LEU A 76 13.59 9.31 11.22
N ASP A 77 13.58 10.40 11.98
CA ASP A 77 14.24 10.51 13.28
C ASP A 77 13.44 9.80 14.40
N THR A 78 12.17 9.46 14.12
CA THR A 78 11.30 8.77 15.09
C THR A 78 11.80 7.36 15.42
N ARG A 79 11.92 7.06 16.71
CA ARG A 79 12.29 5.72 17.20
C ARG A 79 11.34 4.66 16.62
N SER A 80 11.90 3.68 15.91
CA SER A 80 11.12 2.62 15.27
C SER A 80 11.54 1.22 15.73
N VAL A 81 10.55 0.36 15.95
CA VAL A 81 10.69 -1.05 16.32
C VAL A 81 10.16 -1.91 15.17
N SER A 82 11.01 -2.78 14.63
CA SER A 82 10.61 -3.68 13.55
C SER A 82 9.67 -4.76 14.04
N LEU A 83 8.55 -4.96 13.36
CA LEU A 83 7.69 -6.12 13.52
C LEU A 83 7.55 -6.83 12.17
N ARG A 84 7.73 -8.15 12.14
CA ARG A 84 7.57 -8.91 10.90
C ARG A 84 6.09 -9.02 10.56
N ALA A 85 5.69 -8.48 9.41
CA ALA A 85 4.36 -8.71 8.87
C ALA A 85 4.16 -10.21 8.54
N VAL A 86 3.06 -10.79 9.02
CA VAL A 86 2.57 -12.09 8.57
C VAL A 86 1.31 -11.81 7.74
N PRO A 87 1.34 -12.03 6.42
CA PRO A 87 0.22 -11.68 5.56
C PRO A 87 -0.99 -12.55 5.92
N TYR A 88 -2.07 -11.91 6.34
CA TYR A 88 -3.37 -12.53 6.47
C TYR A 88 -4.24 -12.11 5.29
N GLN A 89 -4.76 -13.10 4.57
CA GLN A 89 -5.65 -12.89 3.43
C GLN A 89 -6.90 -13.71 3.63
N GLN A 90 -7.99 -13.29 2.99
CA GLN A 90 -9.24 -14.03 3.02
C GLN A 90 -9.00 -15.48 2.59
N THR A 91 -9.56 -16.41 3.35
CA THR A 91 -9.47 -17.84 3.04
C THR A 91 -10.25 -18.14 1.77
N SER A 92 -9.58 -18.76 0.79
CA SER A 92 -10.19 -19.28 -0.43
C SER A 92 -9.62 -20.64 -0.77
N VAL A 93 -10.42 -21.48 -1.42
CA VAL A 93 -9.98 -22.76 -1.98
C VAL A 93 -8.94 -22.49 -3.05
N MET A 94 -7.80 -23.20 -2.98
CA MET A 94 -6.78 -23.13 -4.01
C MET A 94 -7.29 -23.70 -5.34
N PRO A 95 -7.31 -22.91 -6.42
CA PRO A 95 -7.75 -23.39 -7.73
C PRO A 95 -6.89 -24.56 -8.24
N PRO A 96 -7.46 -25.55 -8.95
CA PRO A 96 -6.69 -26.69 -9.46
C PRO A 96 -5.47 -26.30 -10.31
N TRP A 97 -5.62 -25.32 -11.20
CA TRP A 97 -4.55 -24.83 -12.09
C TRP A 97 -3.35 -24.23 -11.34
N LEU A 98 -3.52 -23.83 -10.07
CA LEU A 98 -2.44 -23.27 -9.26
C LEU A 98 -1.57 -24.36 -8.60
N ARG A 99 -2.05 -25.61 -8.60
CA ARG A 99 -1.31 -26.78 -8.06
C ARG A 99 -0.19 -27.24 -8.98
N GLU A 100 -0.32 -26.95 -10.26
CA GLU A 100 0.65 -27.31 -11.28
C GLU A 100 1.77 -26.29 -11.33
N ARG A 101 3.00 -26.77 -11.54
CA ARG A 101 4.13 -25.87 -11.77
C ARG A 101 3.89 -25.13 -13.09
N PRO A 102 4.02 -23.80 -13.14
CA PRO A 102 3.82 -23.06 -14.39
C PRO A 102 4.87 -23.47 -15.43
N GLU A 103 4.44 -23.62 -16.68
CA GLU A 103 5.30 -23.98 -17.81
C GLU A 103 6.17 -22.80 -18.29
N ARG A 104 5.80 -21.58 -17.91
CA ARG A 104 6.48 -20.31 -18.23
C ARG A 104 6.61 -19.45 -16.97
N PRO A 105 7.46 -18.41 -16.94
CA PRO A 105 7.48 -17.47 -15.82
C PRO A 105 6.08 -16.88 -15.60
N ARG A 106 5.58 -16.95 -14.37
CA ARG A 106 4.25 -16.44 -14.01
C ARG A 106 4.36 -15.05 -13.40
N VAL A 107 3.57 -14.10 -13.88
CA VAL A 107 3.47 -12.73 -13.35
C VAL A 107 2.09 -12.53 -12.73
N CYS A 108 2.06 -12.10 -11.47
CA CYS A 108 0.81 -11.69 -10.81
C CYS A 108 0.53 -10.22 -11.14
N LEU A 109 -0.64 -9.91 -11.70
CA LEU A 109 -1.15 -8.55 -11.84
C LEU A 109 -2.30 -8.32 -10.85
N THR A 110 -2.18 -7.32 -9.97
CA THR A 110 -3.22 -6.99 -9.00
C THR A 110 -3.35 -5.50 -8.73
N LEU A 111 -4.59 -5.01 -8.71
CA LEU A 111 -4.90 -3.67 -8.19
C LEU A 111 -5.37 -3.74 -6.72
N GLY A 112 -5.29 -4.90 -6.08
CA GLY A 112 -5.77 -5.13 -4.71
C GLY A 112 -7.29 -5.03 -4.58
N VAL A 113 -7.82 -5.43 -3.41
CA VAL A 113 -9.25 -5.33 -3.12
C VAL A 113 -9.68 -3.87 -2.94
N THR A 114 -8.86 -3.06 -2.27
CA THR A 114 -9.05 -1.59 -2.15
C THR A 114 -9.07 -0.90 -3.52
N GLY A 115 -8.34 -1.45 -4.49
CA GLY A 115 -8.41 -1.10 -5.91
C GLY A 115 -9.81 -1.13 -6.46
N ARG A 116 -10.56 -2.18 -6.15
CA ARG A 116 -11.86 -2.45 -6.76
C ARG A 116 -12.90 -1.38 -6.46
N GLU A 117 -12.83 -0.77 -5.28
CA GLU A 117 -13.79 0.26 -4.84
C GLU A 117 -13.30 1.68 -5.13
N ARG A 118 -12.00 1.95 -4.97
CA ARG A 118 -11.44 3.31 -5.05
C ARG A 118 -10.78 3.63 -6.39
N PHE A 119 -10.45 2.61 -7.19
CA PHE A 119 -9.67 2.74 -8.42
C PHE A 119 -10.52 2.55 -9.69
N ILE A 120 -11.85 2.45 -9.60
CA ILE A 120 -12.77 2.55 -10.76
C ILE A 120 -12.49 3.83 -11.57
N ASN A 121 -11.96 4.88 -10.91
CA ASN A 121 -11.51 6.14 -11.52
C ASN A 121 -10.00 6.41 -11.34
N SER A 122 -9.18 5.38 -11.11
CA SER A 122 -7.75 5.56 -10.83
C SER A 122 -6.91 6.08 -11.99
N GLY A 123 -7.46 6.05 -13.20
CA GLY A 123 -6.73 6.40 -14.41
C GLY A 123 -5.67 5.36 -14.80
N VAL A 124 -5.61 4.17 -14.19
CA VAL A 124 -4.77 3.08 -14.69
C VAL A 124 -5.42 2.50 -15.96
N PRO A 125 -4.81 2.66 -17.15
CA PRO A 125 -5.38 2.16 -18.40
C PRO A 125 -5.16 0.65 -18.48
N LEU A 126 -6.05 -0.13 -17.86
CA LEU A 126 -5.87 -1.58 -17.74
C LEU A 126 -5.75 -2.28 -19.09
N SER A 127 -6.46 -1.81 -20.12
CA SER A 127 -6.31 -2.28 -21.50
C SER A 127 -4.88 -2.11 -22.01
N GLU A 128 -4.26 -0.95 -21.79
CA GLU A 128 -2.87 -0.68 -22.18
C GLU A 128 -1.89 -1.53 -21.36
N VAL A 129 -2.14 -1.71 -20.06
CA VAL A 129 -1.31 -2.57 -19.20
C VAL A 129 -1.33 -4.01 -19.69
N LEU A 130 -2.52 -4.55 -20.01
CA LEU A 130 -2.66 -5.89 -20.54
C LEU A 130 -2.03 -6.01 -21.95
N ASP A 131 -2.22 -5.02 -22.80
CA ASP A 131 -1.62 -4.98 -24.14
C ASP A 131 -0.08 -4.99 -24.08
N MET A 132 0.53 -4.19 -23.20
CA MET A 132 1.98 -4.21 -22.97
C MET A 132 2.49 -5.59 -22.50
N MET A 133 1.69 -6.33 -21.73
CA MET A 133 2.04 -7.67 -21.28
C MET A 133 1.86 -8.74 -22.35
N SER A 134 1.09 -8.47 -23.42
CA SER A 134 0.81 -9.44 -24.48
C SER A 134 2.05 -9.86 -25.27
N GLY A 135 3.04 -8.96 -25.37
CA GLY A 135 4.30 -9.20 -26.08
C GLY A 135 5.35 -9.99 -25.29
N LEU A 136 5.06 -10.37 -24.04
CA LEU A 136 5.99 -11.06 -23.16
C LEU A 136 5.75 -12.58 -23.16
N ASP A 137 6.82 -13.37 -23.16
CA ASP A 137 6.76 -14.81 -23.01
C ASP A 137 6.57 -15.24 -21.55
N VAL A 138 5.42 -14.86 -20.98
CA VAL A 138 5.05 -15.10 -19.59
C VAL A 138 3.58 -15.53 -19.49
N GLU A 139 3.23 -16.25 -18.44
CA GLU A 139 1.84 -16.41 -18.00
C GLU A 139 1.48 -15.23 -17.10
N VAL A 140 0.44 -14.46 -17.44
CA VAL A 140 -0.07 -13.40 -16.56
C VAL A 140 -1.30 -13.91 -15.82
N VAL A 141 -1.30 -13.87 -14.49
CA VAL A 141 -2.49 -14.08 -13.67
C VAL A 141 -2.97 -12.73 -13.17
N ALA A 142 -4.08 -12.25 -13.73
CA ALA A 142 -4.66 -10.95 -13.42
C ALA A 142 -5.85 -11.10 -12.46
N THR A 143 -5.71 -10.56 -11.25
CA THR A 143 -6.72 -10.65 -10.17
C THR A 143 -7.75 -9.53 -10.26
N LEU A 144 -8.59 -9.57 -11.30
CA LEU A 144 -9.50 -8.50 -11.72
C LEU A 144 -10.95 -8.98 -11.70
N ASN A 145 -11.84 -8.13 -11.17
CA ASN A 145 -13.29 -8.41 -11.15
C ASN A 145 -13.96 -8.01 -12.48
N ALA A 146 -15.26 -8.31 -12.61
CA ALA A 146 -16.03 -7.99 -13.81
C ALA A 146 -16.05 -6.48 -14.14
N ASP A 147 -16.19 -5.62 -13.13
CA ASP A 147 -16.25 -4.16 -13.32
C ASP A 147 -14.93 -3.60 -13.86
N GLN A 148 -13.79 -4.10 -13.37
CA GLN A 148 -12.47 -3.73 -13.86
C GLN A 148 -12.24 -4.18 -15.30
N LEU A 149 -12.81 -5.33 -15.68
CA LEU A 149 -12.72 -5.87 -17.03
C LEU A 149 -13.71 -5.25 -18.01
N ALA A 150 -14.72 -4.49 -17.54
CA ALA A 150 -15.75 -3.92 -18.40
C ALA A 150 -15.21 -2.94 -19.46
N SER A 151 -14.10 -2.27 -19.17
CA SER A 151 -13.40 -1.38 -20.12
C SER A 151 -12.31 -2.07 -20.94
N VAL A 152 -12.03 -3.34 -20.67
CA VAL A 152 -11.04 -4.15 -21.40
C VAL A 152 -11.72 -4.79 -22.60
N GLY A 153 -11.41 -4.31 -23.81
CA GLY A 153 -12.02 -4.82 -25.04
C GLY A 153 -11.69 -6.29 -25.32
N GLN A 154 -10.40 -6.67 -25.22
CA GLN A 154 -9.95 -8.04 -25.41
C GLN A 154 -8.85 -8.38 -24.41
N VAL A 155 -8.98 -9.52 -23.75
CA VAL A 155 -7.94 -10.07 -22.87
C VAL A 155 -6.92 -10.84 -23.74
N PRO A 156 -5.61 -10.54 -23.64
CA PRO A 156 -4.58 -11.27 -24.36
C PRO A 156 -4.55 -12.77 -24.02
N SER A 157 -4.12 -13.61 -24.96
CA SER A 157 -4.13 -15.08 -24.81
C SER A 157 -3.19 -15.60 -23.71
N ASN A 158 -2.16 -14.83 -23.35
CA ASN A 158 -1.24 -15.15 -22.26
C ASN A 158 -1.74 -14.67 -20.89
N VAL A 159 -2.92 -14.04 -20.82
CA VAL A 159 -3.51 -13.52 -19.59
C VAL A 159 -4.67 -14.40 -19.13
N ARG A 160 -4.56 -14.93 -17.91
CA ARG A 160 -5.64 -15.56 -17.16
C ARG A 160 -6.22 -14.55 -16.18
N THR A 161 -7.47 -14.15 -16.39
CA THR A 161 -8.22 -13.35 -15.41
C THR A 161 -8.86 -14.24 -14.35
N VAL A 162 -8.80 -13.82 -13.09
CA VAL A 162 -9.48 -14.45 -11.96
C VAL A 162 -10.07 -13.37 -11.08
N ASP A 163 -11.31 -13.53 -10.62
CA ASP A 163 -11.91 -12.54 -9.74
C ASP A 163 -11.16 -12.44 -8.41
N TYR A 164 -10.79 -13.56 -7.79
CA TYR A 164 -9.99 -13.56 -6.58
C TYR A 164 -9.14 -14.82 -6.44
N VAL A 165 -7.90 -14.63 -6.02
CA VAL A 165 -7.03 -15.70 -5.50
C VAL A 165 -6.16 -15.09 -4.40
N PRO A 166 -6.02 -15.75 -3.24
CA PRO A 166 -5.13 -15.27 -2.19
C PRO A 166 -3.69 -15.17 -2.70
N LEU A 167 -3.04 -14.03 -2.51
CA LEU A 167 -1.66 -13.80 -2.96
C LEU A 167 -0.67 -14.74 -2.25
N ASN A 168 -0.95 -15.19 -1.03
CA ASN A 168 -0.14 -16.19 -0.34
C ASN A 168 -0.20 -17.58 -1.01
N GLN A 169 -1.21 -17.84 -1.84
CA GLN A 169 -1.28 -19.03 -2.69
C GLN A 169 -0.64 -18.77 -4.06
N LEU A 170 -0.86 -17.60 -4.65
CA LEU A 170 -0.38 -17.27 -6.00
C LEU A 170 1.12 -16.96 -6.04
N LEU A 171 1.61 -16.05 -5.19
CA LEU A 171 2.97 -15.52 -5.23
C LEU A 171 4.09 -16.55 -5.10
N PRO A 172 3.95 -17.65 -4.33
CA PRO A 172 4.96 -18.71 -4.32
C PRO A 172 5.25 -19.33 -5.70
N THR A 173 4.35 -19.16 -6.67
CA THR A 173 4.51 -19.66 -8.05
C THR A 173 4.90 -18.57 -9.05
N CYS A 174 4.97 -17.31 -8.61
CA CYS A 174 5.25 -16.16 -9.47
C CYS A 174 6.74 -15.83 -9.51
N SER A 175 7.20 -15.38 -10.66
CA SER A 175 8.52 -14.78 -10.85
C SER A 175 8.51 -13.27 -10.57
N ALA A 176 7.36 -12.62 -10.73
CA ALA A 176 7.18 -11.19 -10.46
C ALA A 176 5.73 -10.85 -10.08
N ILE A 177 5.56 -9.67 -9.49
CA ILE A 177 4.26 -9.06 -9.21
C ILE A 177 4.24 -7.63 -9.75
N VAL A 178 3.13 -7.26 -10.37
CA VAL A 178 2.78 -5.90 -10.76
C VAL A 178 1.58 -5.46 -9.92
N HIS A 179 1.76 -4.40 -9.13
CA HIS A 179 0.73 -3.91 -8.23
C HIS A 179 0.75 -2.40 -8.02
N HIS A 180 -0.36 -1.87 -7.52
CA HIS A 180 -0.57 -0.42 -7.27
C HIS A 180 0.10 0.12 -5.99
N GLY A 181 0.90 -0.68 -5.27
CA GLY A 181 1.59 -0.24 -4.04
C GLY A 181 0.75 -0.26 -2.77
N GLY A 182 -0.46 -0.84 -2.78
CA GLY A 182 -1.29 -0.96 -1.58
C GLY A 182 -0.66 -1.84 -0.49
N ALA A 183 -0.77 -1.42 0.77
CA ALA A 183 -0.17 -2.05 1.95
C ALA A 183 -0.42 -3.56 2.15
N GLY A 184 -1.55 -4.08 1.62
CA GLY A 184 -1.91 -5.49 1.74
C GLY A 184 -1.31 -6.40 0.65
N THR A 185 -0.59 -5.83 -0.31
CA THR A 185 0.05 -6.55 -1.43
C THR A 185 1.54 -6.65 -1.18
#